data_AF-A0A962KF04-F1
#
_entry.id   AF-A0A962KF04-F1
#
_cell.length_a   1.000
_cell.length_b   1.000
_cell.length_c   1.000
_cell.angle_alpha   90.00
_cell.angle_beta   90.00
_cell.angle_gamma   90.00
#
_symmetry.space_group_name_H-M   'P 1'
#
loop_
_entity.id
_entity.type
_entity.pdbx_description
1 polymer ?
#
loop_
_entity_poly.entity_id
_entity_poly.type
_entity_poly.pdbx_seq_one_letter_code
_entity_poly.pdbx_strand_id
1 'polypeptide(L)'
;MYYRRLVLLVLIGLALPLAARASVLLEVNISNPAAVTFTPTTAFADNEFLAVDTAFNGVTLLDFFSGNVAAFDGGLDAGSIDVFDTTDGSSRQALPNIWVGVWPGGWTTNDLSFYEPVQTFAISFLTTAPALVGAATHDLTGFTGLGANRSGDLVVGEPDSNSVIGQWRVVPAPSTAVLLALGLLLVAAGVGRRGSRVIYMRSKPLG
;
A
#
# COMPACT_ATOMS: atom_id res chain seq x y z
N MET A 1 -15.87 29.75 -24.06
CA MET A 1 -16.10 28.29 -24.06
C MET A 1 -15.05 27.50 -23.25
N TYR A 2 -14.45 28.06 -22.18
CA TYR A 2 -13.42 27.37 -21.39
C TYR A 2 -13.97 26.60 -20.18
N TYR A 3 -15.18 26.91 -19.73
CA TYR A 3 -15.78 26.32 -18.53
C TYR A 3 -16.20 24.84 -18.70
N ARG A 4 -16.51 24.39 -19.91
CA ARG A 4 -16.99 23.02 -20.17
C ARG A 4 -15.91 21.94 -19.99
N ARG A 5 -14.62 22.28 -20.21
CA ARG A 5 -13.50 21.34 -20.05
C ARG A 5 -13.02 21.24 -18.60
N LEU A 6 -13.21 22.30 -17.81
CA LEU A 6 -12.86 22.32 -16.40
C LEU A 6 -13.83 21.49 -15.55
N VAL A 7 -15.12 21.52 -15.90
CA VAL A 7 -16.18 20.77 -15.19
C VAL A 7 -16.01 19.26 -15.33
N LEU A 8 -15.50 18.76 -16.47
CA LEU A 8 -15.30 17.32 -16.68
C LEU A 8 -14.12 16.78 -15.85
N LEU A 9 -13.04 17.56 -15.68
CA LEU A 9 -11.88 17.20 -14.84
C LEU A 9 -12.25 17.17 -13.35
N VAL A 10 -13.11 18.08 -12.91
CA VAL A 10 -13.60 18.14 -11.52
C VAL A 10 -14.53 16.96 -11.22
N LEU A 11 -15.43 16.59 -12.15
CA LEU A 11 -16.35 15.46 -11.96
C LEU A 11 -15.66 14.08 -11.92
N ILE A 12 -14.55 13.90 -12.63
CA ILE A 12 -13.76 12.64 -12.55
C ILE A 12 -13.02 12.55 -11.20
N GLY A 13 -12.61 13.67 -10.61
CA GLY A 13 -11.99 13.70 -9.28
C GLY A 13 -12.97 13.45 -8.12
N LEU A 14 -14.25 13.80 -8.29
CA LEU A 14 -15.30 13.67 -7.28
C LEU A 14 -15.95 12.28 -7.19
N ALA A 15 -15.63 11.37 -8.12
CA ALA A 15 -16.12 9.98 -8.08
C ALA A 15 -15.22 9.02 -7.29
N LEU A 16 -14.13 9.53 -6.70
CA LEU A 16 -13.33 8.74 -5.76
C LEU A 16 -14.02 8.80 -4.40
N PRO A 17 -14.36 7.66 -3.77
CA PRO A 17 -14.92 7.67 -2.43
C PRO A 17 -13.87 8.24 -1.49
N LEU A 18 -14.04 9.50 -1.07
CA LEU A 18 -13.49 10.02 0.18
C LEU A 18 -14.23 9.33 1.33
N ALA A 19 -13.93 8.04 1.53
CA ALA A 19 -14.13 7.45 2.83
C ALA A 19 -13.18 8.19 3.79
N ALA A 20 -13.69 8.64 4.94
CA ALA A 20 -12.85 8.96 6.08
C ALA A 20 -12.14 7.66 6.47
N ARG A 21 -10.93 7.49 5.94
CA ARG A 21 -10.10 6.31 6.09
C ARG A 21 -9.18 6.57 7.27
N ALA A 22 -9.25 5.71 8.28
CA ALA A 22 -8.04 5.31 8.98
C ALA A 22 -6.99 4.99 7.89
N SER A 23 -5.81 5.60 7.98
CA SER A 23 -4.77 5.65 6.98
C SER A 23 -4.49 4.25 6.47
N VAL A 24 -4.86 4.02 5.21
CA VAL A 24 -4.62 2.74 4.56
C VAL A 24 -3.13 2.66 4.32
N LEU A 25 -2.43 1.91 5.14
CA LEU A 25 -0.98 1.73 5.06
C LEU A 25 -0.60 0.68 4.02
N LEU A 26 -1.49 -0.26 3.73
CA LEU A 26 -1.21 -1.39 2.84
C LEU A 26 -2.35 -1.65 1.86
N GLU A 27 -2.02 -1.65 0.57
CA GLU A 27 -2.91 -2.09 -0.49
C GLU A 27 -2.55 -3.49 -0.97
N VAL A 28 -3.57 -4.32 -1.16
CA VAL A 28 -3.42 -5.71 -1.58
C VAL A 28 -4.13 -5.92 -2.90
N ASN A 29 -3.43 -6.44 -3.89
CA ASN A 29 -4.01 -6.82 -5.17
C ASN A 29 -4.07 -8.34 -5.27
N ILE A 30 -5.29 -8.88 -5.21
CA ILE A 30 -5.56 -10.32 -5.28
C ILE A 30 -6.03 -10.77 -6.67
N SER A 31 -5.90 -9.93 -7.70
CA SER A 31 -6.40 -10.23 -9.06
C SER A 31 -5.80 -11.50 -9.66
N ASN A 32 -4.61 -11.90 -9.20
CA ASN A 32 -3.98 -13.18 -9.49
C ASN A 32 -3.56 -13.84 -8.17
N PRO A 33 -4.23 -14.90 -7.70
CA PRO A 33 -3.84 -15.62 -6.49
C PRO A 33 -2.40 -16.17 -6.52
N ALA A 34 -1.82 -16.44 -7.70
CA ALA A 34 -0.42 -16.88 -7.83
C ALA A 34 0.60 -15.74 -7.70
N ALA A 35 0.15 -14.49 -7.65
CA ALA A 35 0.98 -13.31 -7.56
C ALA A 35 0.20 -12.18 -6.85
N VAL A 36 -0.16 -12.42 -5.59
CA VAL A 36 -0.83 -11.41 -4.76
C VAL A 36 0.20 -10.38 -4.35
N THR A 37 -0.02 -9.12 -4.74
CA THR A 37 0.93 -8.04 -4.44
C THR A 37 0.48 -7.22 -3.25
N PHE A 38 1.40 -6.94 -2.36
CA PHE A 38 1.21 -6.10 -1.19
C PHE A 38 2.05 -4.84 -1.35
N THR A 39 1.39 -3.69 -1.35
CA THR A 39 1.99 -2.40 -1.69
C THR A 39 1.71 -1.40 -0.58
N PRO A 40 2.74 -1.00 0.18
CA PRO A 40 2.68 0.13 1.08
C PRO A 40 2.20 1.38 0.34
N THR A 41 1.32 2.14 0.96
CA THR A 41 0.89 3.42 0.40
C THR A 41 1.79 4.55 0.89
N THR A 42 1.58 5.75 0.37
CA THR A 42 2.23 6.96 0.92
C THR A 42 1.50 7.51 2.15
N ALA A 43 0.50 6.81 2.68
CA ALA A 43 -0.17 7.19 3.91
C ALA A 43 0.74 6.93 5.12
N PHE A 44 0.62 7.79 6.12
CA PHE A 44 1.35 7.72 7.39
C PHE A 44 0.50 7.01 8.45
N ALA A 45 1.10 6.53 9.54
CA ALA A 45 0.36 5.87 10.62
C ALA A 45 -0.79 6.76 11.16
N ASP A 46 -1.92 6.15 11.52
CA ASP A 46 -3.08 6.90 12.04
C ASP A 46 -2.81 7.58 13.37
N ASN A 47 -1.85 7.04 14.10
CA ASN A 47 -1.40 7.48 15.40
C ASN A 47 0.12 7.31 15.47
N GLU A 48 0.76 8.13 16.29
CA GLU A 48 2.12 7.84 16.71
C GLU A 48 2.12 6.52 17.48
N PHE A 49 3.07 5.66 17.15
CA PHE A 49 3.24 4.36 17.77
C PHE A 49 4.68 4.24 18.23
N LEU A 50 4.86 3.85 19.49
CA LEU A 50 6.17 3.69 20.11
C LEU A 50 6.21 2.32 20.80
N ALA A 51 6.83 1.34 20.14
CA ALA A 51 7.20 0.08 20.76
C ALA A 51 8.58 0.24 21.40
N VAL A 52 8.60 0.60 22.68
CA VAL A 52 9.85 0.93 23.39
C VAL A 52 10.66 -0.32 23.78
N ASP A 53 10.06 -1.50 23.84
CA ASP A 53 10.77 -2.75 24.21
C ASP A 53 9.98 -4.02 23.86
N THR A 54 8.97 -3.89 22.99
CA THR A 54 8.16 -5.03 22.56
C THR A 54 8.78 -5.62 21.31
N ALA A 55 8.90 -6.94 21.33
CA ALA A 55 9.36 -7.76 20.23
C ALA A 55 8.60 -7.47 18.93
N PHE A 56 9.02 -6.45 18.17
CA PHE A 56 8.53 -6.27 16.82
C PHE A 56 9.03 -7.46 16.02
N ASN A 57 8.10 -8.35 15.70
CA ASN A 57 8.35 -9.58 14.97
C ASN A 57 7.56 -9.61 13.65
N GLY A 58 6.95 -8.49 13.24
CA GLY A 58 6.20 -8.40 12.01
C GLY A 58 4.97 -7.49 12.05
N VAL A 59 4.08 -7.66 11.08
CA VAL A 59 2.75 -7.02 11.04
C VAL A 59 1.69 -8.04 10.67
N THR A 60 0.49 -7.87 11.23
CA THR A 60 -0.63 -8.76 10.98
C THR A 60 -1.80 -8.01 10.35
N LEU A 61 -2.35 -8.58 9.28
CA LEU A 61 -3.57 -8.15 8.64
C LEU A 61 -4.72 -8.95 9.25
N LEU A 62 -5.47 -8.30 10.14
CA LEU A 62 -6.60 -8.93 10.82
C LEU A 62 -7.74 -9.24 9.86
N ASP A 63 -8.35 -10.41 10.01
CA ASP A 63 -9.46 -10.93 9.21
C ASP A 63 -9.16 -10.95 7.69
N PHE A 64 -7.90 -11.13 7.28
CA PHE A 64 -7.52 -11.10 5.86
C PHE A 64 -8.28 -12.10 4.98
N PHE A 65 -8.52 -13.31 5.48
CA PHE A 65 -9.34 -14.34 4.85
C PHE A 65 -10.79 -14.24 5.32
N SER A 66 -11.76 -14.53 4.46
CA SER A 66 -13.19 -14.38 4.80
C SER A 66 -13.70 -15.44 5.78
N GLY A 67 -12.83 -16.35 6.18
CA GLY A 67 -13.06 -17.44 7.12
C GLY A 67 -11.74 -18.15 7.39
N ASN A 68 -11.80 -19.14 8.28
CA ASN A 68 -10.63 -19.94 8.66
C ASN A 68 -10.06 -20.70 7.46
N VAL A 69 -8.74 -20.61 7.26
CA VAL A 69 -7.99 -21.36 6.27
C VAL A 69 -7.02 -22.35 6.93
N ALA A 70 -6.35 -23.18 6.13
CA ALA A 70 -5.33 -24.07 6.66
C ALA A 70 -4.12 -23.28 7.18
N ALA A 71 -3.55 -23.73 8.30
CA ALA A 71 -2.31 -23.16 8.81
C ALA A 71 -1.15 -23.43 7.82
N PHE A 72 -0.29 -22.44 7.66
CA PHE A 72 0.83 -22.38 6.77
C PHE A 72 1.92 -21.50 7.39
N ASP A 73 3.15 -22.02 7.37
CA ASP A 73 4.35 -21.28 7.75
C ASP A 73 5.38 -21.50 6.64
N GLY A 74 5.75 -20.43 5.93
CA GLY A 74 6.69 -20.53 4.83
C GLY A 74 7.14 -19.19 4.25
N GLY A 75 8.38 -19.16 3.79
CA GLY A 75 8.89 -18.10 2.93
C GLY A 75 8.22 -18.17 1.57
N LEU A 76 7.55 -17.10 1.16
CA LEU A 76 6.98 -16.98 -0.18
C LEU A 76 7.84 -15.97 -0.93
N ASP A 77 8.79 -16.48 -1.72
CA ASP A 77 9.85 -15.69 -2.34
C ASP A 77 9.36 -14.80 -3.49
N ALA A 78 9.08 -13.51 -3.21
CA ALA A 78 9.33 -12.39 -4.13
C ALA A 78 9.15 -11.01 -3.44
N GLY A 79 10.27 -10.34 -3.12
CA GLY A 79 10.29 -8.98 -2.57
C GLY A 79 10.16 -8.92 -1.05
N SER A 80 10.17 -7.71 -0.49
CA SER A 80 9.95 -7.48 0.94
C SER A 80 9.13 -6.21 1.15
N ILE A 81 8.25 -6.27 2.13
CA ILE A 81 7.74 -5.07 2.79
C ILE A 81 8.66 -4.82 3.98
N ASP A 82 9.20 -3.61 4.00
CA ASP A 82 10.09 -3.16 5.03
C ASP A 82 9.31 -2.21 5.93
N VAL A 83 9.63 -2.27 7.20
CA VAL A 83 9.03 -1.39 8.18
C VAL A 83 9.99 -0.23 8.41
N PHE A 84 9.46 0.99 8.34
CA PHE A 84 10.25 2.21 8.42
C PHE A 84 10.25 2.75 9.85
N ASP A 85 11.41 2.67 10.50
CA ASP A 85 11.62 3.18 11.86
C ASP A 85 11.91 4.68 11.79
N THR A 86 11.01 5.47 12.35
CA THR A 86 11.14 6.93 12.34
C THR A 86 12.15 7.46 13.36
N THR A 87 12.63 6.62 14.29
CA THR A 87 13.59 7.02 15.33
C THR A 87 14.98 7.23 14.75
N ASP A 88 15.41 6.29 13.90
CA ASP A 88 16.75 6.27 13.30
C ASP A 88 16.72 6.46 11.78
N GLY A 89 15.53 6.53 11.17
CA GLY A 89 15.34 6.69 9.73
C GLY A 89 15.70 5.45 8.92
N SER A 90 15.84 4.29 9.57
CA SER A 90 16.17 3.03 8.92
C SER A 90 14.93 2.30 8.41
N SER A 91 15.08 1.60 7.29
CA SER A 91 14.13 0.57 6.86
C SER A 91 14.65 -0.78 7.32
N ARG A 92 13.84 -1.50 8.09
CA ARG A 92 14.15 -2.86 8.53
C ARG A 92 13.35 -3.80 7.67
N GLN A 93 14.04 -4.75 7.04
CA GLN A 93 13.38 -5.80 6.28
C GLN A 93 12.51 -6.53 7.27
N ALA A 94 11.20 -6.44 7.08
CA ALA A 94 10.29 -6.99 8.06
C ALA A 94 9.81 -8.38 7.60
N LEU A 95 9.75 -8.65 6.29
CA LEU A 95 8.76 -9.61 5.80
C LEU A 95 9.19 -10.38 4.53
N PRO A 96 10.12 -11.36 4.60
CA PRO A 96 10.23 -12.38 3.56
C PRO A 96 9.19 -13.50 3.73
N ASN A 97 8.65 -13.68 4.94
CA ASN A 97 7.80 -14.84 5.26
C ASN A 97 6.35 -14.43 5.49
N ILE A 98 5.45 -15.30 5.00
CA ILE A 98 4.04 -15.26 5.31
C ILE A 98 3.74 -16.38 6.31
N TRP A 99 2.96 -16.02 7.32
CA TRP A 99 2.43 -16.95 8.29
C TRP A 99 0.91 -16.83 8.37
N VAL A 100 0.25 -17.98 8.39
CA VAL A 100 -1.18 -18.14 8.58
C VAL A 100 -1.34 -19.29 9.56
N GLY A 101 -2.01 -19.15 10.69
CA GLY A 101 -2.07 -20.29 11.59
C GLY A 101 -2.64 -20.04 12.96
N VAL A 102 -2.51 -21.09 13.78
CA VAL A 102 -2.82 -21.06 15.21
C VAL A 102 -1.49 -21.14 15.95
N TRP A 103 -1.00 -20.01 16.43
CA TRP A 103 0.11 -19.95 17.37
C TRP A 103 -0.47 -20.12 18.78
N PRO A 104 0.27 -20.73 19.74
CA PRO A 104 -0.17 -20.72 21.13
C PRO A 104 -0.28 -19.26 21.62
N GLY A 105 -1.49 -18.74 21.74
CA GLY A 105 -1.73 -17.32 22.04
C GLY A 105 -3.09 -16.76 21.57
N GLY A 106 -3.82 -17.45 20.69
CA GLY A 106 -5.17 -17.02 20.27
C GLY A 106 -5.26 -16.48 18.84
N TRP A 107 -4.28 -16.79 18.00
CA TRP A 107 -4.31 -16.44 16.58
C TRP A 107 -5.41 -17.21 15.87
N THR A 108 -6.21 -16.50 15.06
CA THR A 108 -7.24 -17.11 14.23
C THR A 108 -6.66 -17.41 12.85
N THR A 109 -7.05 -18.54 12.29
CA THR A 109 -6.62 -18.96 10.94
C THR A 109 -7.23 -18.12 9.82
N ASN A 110 -7.80 -16.96 10.10
CA ASN A 110 -8.31 -16.02 9.13
C ASN A 110 -7.42 -14.77 9.00
N ASP A 111 -6.39 -14.63 9.83
CA ASP A 111 -5.41 -13.55 9.75
C ASP A 111 -4.27 -13.91 8.80
N LEU A 112 -3.64 -12.87 8.23
CA LEU A 112 -2.42 -13.01 7.46
C LEU A 112 -1.32 -12.20 8.14
N SER A 113 -0.32 -12.88 8.65
CA SER A 113 0.81 -12.24 9.31
C SER A 113 2.04 -12.32 8.41
N PHE A 114 2.73 -11.20 8.36
CA PHE A 114 4.07 -11.15 7.86
C PHE A 114 5.00 -11.15 9.06
N TYR A 115 5.93 -12.10 9.12
CA TYR A 115 6.61 -12.43 10.36
C TYR A 115 8.10 -12.72 10.17
N GLU A 116 8.92 -12.23 11.10
CA GLU A 116 10.34 -12.56 11.21
C GLU A 116 10.63 -13.28 12.56
N PRO A 117 10.92 -14.60 12.54
CA PRO A 117 11.04 -15.41 13.76
C PRO A 117 12.20 -15.09 14.70
N VAL A 118 13.19 -14.30 14.27
CA VAL A 118 14.50 -14.29 14.94
C VAL A 118 14.99 -12.89 15.33
N GLN A 119 14.24 -11.83 15.03
CA GLN A 119 14.67 -10.47 15.38
C GLN A 119 13.54 -9.71 16.04
N THR A 120 13.78 -9.32 17.28
CA THR A 120 12.97 -8.38 18.04
C THR A 120 13.69 -7.04 18.05
N PHE A 121 13.04 -5.98 17.58
CA PHE A 121 13.59 -4.64 17.67
C PHE A 121 12.54 -3.64 18.15
N ALA A 122 13.00 -2.59 18.82
CA ALA A 122 12.17 -1.43 19.11
C ALA A 122 11.84 -0.72 17.81
N ILE A 123 10.62 -0.19 17.70
CA ILE A 123 10.20 0.57 16.52
C ILE A 123 9.31 1.75 16.88
N SER A 124 9.47 2.84 16.13
CA SER A 124 8.54 3.95 16.16
C SER A 124 7.92 4.22 14.80
N PHE A 125 6.63 4.56 14.82
CA PHE A 125 5.92 5.17 13.70
C PHE A 125 5.46 6.56 14.11
N LEU A 126 5.69 7.53 13.23
CA LEU A 126 5.19 8.88 13.36
C LEU A 126 4.20 9.17 12.24
N THR A 127 3.17 9.97 12.53
CA THR A 127 2.17 10.37 11.54
C THR A 127 2.73 11.32 10.46
N THR A 128 4.02 11.63 10.50
CA THR A 128 4.71 12.52 9.54
C THR A 128 5.58 11.75 8.54
N ALA A 129 5.66 10.43 8.67
CA ALA A 129 6.47 9.56 7.83
C ALA A 129 5.68 8.29 7.45
N PRO A 130 6.02 7.64 6.34
CA PRO A 130 5.45 6.34 6.01
C PRO A 130 5.84 5.31 7.07
N ALA A 131 4.90 4.45 7.46
CA ALA A 131 5.16 3.35 8.41
C ALA A 131 5.74 2.10 7.71
N LEU A 132 5.37 1.91 6.44
CA LEU A 132 5.80 0.78 5.61
C LEU A 132 6.41 1.30 4.30
N VAL A 133 7.43 0.60 3.80
CA VAL A 133 8.06 0.85 2.49
C VAL A 133 8.36 -0.46 1.78
N GLY A 134 8.74 -0.39 0.50
CA GLY A 134 8.98 -1.58 -0.32
C GLY A 134 7.72 -2.11 -0.99
N ALA A 135 7.71 -3.39 -1.36
CA ALA A 135 6.57 -4.13 -1.91
C ALA A 135 6.90 -5.64 -1.94
N ALA A 136 5.89 -6.47 -1.70
CA ALA A 136 6.04 -7.93 -1.73
C ALA A 136 5.00 -8.57 -2.65
N THR A 137 5.35 -9.73 -3.21
CA THR A 137 4.46 -10.55 -4.04
C THR A 137 4.51 -11.99 -3.55
N HIS A 138 3.34 -12.59 -3.34
CA HIS A 138 3.25 -13.94 -2.80
C HIS A 138 2.23 -14.80 -3.55
N ASP A 139 2.53 -16.10 -3.65
CA ASP A 139 1.61 -17.10 -4.17
C ASP A 139 0.67 -17.57 -3.04
N LEU A 140 -0.60 -17.19 -3.16
CA LEU A 140 -1.68 -17.58 -2.26
C LEU A 140 -2.69 -18.54 -2.93
N THR A 141 -2.31 -19.25 -4.00
CA THR A 141 -3.21 -20.19 -4.72
C THR A 141 -3.78 -21.30 -3.85
N GLY A 142 -3.07 -21.68 -2.78
CA GLY A 142 -3.51 -22.69 -1.83
C GLY A 142 -4.57 -22.23 -0.82
N PHE A 143 -4.85 -20.92 -0.74
CA PHE A 143 -5.75 -20.37 0.26
C PHE A 143 -7.13 -20.03 -0.33
N THR A 144 -8.18 -20.36 0.43
CA THR A 144 -9.55 -19.96 0.12
C THR A 144 -9.90 -18.64 0.82
N GLY A 145 -10.95 -17.94 0.38
CA GLY A 145 -11.45 -16.76 1.10
C GLY A 145 -10.70 -15.45 0.82
N LEU A 146 -9.90 -15.40 -0.26
CA LEU A 146 -9.40 -14.16 -0.83
C LEU A 146 -10.59 -13.38 -1.43
N GLY A 147 -10.97 -12.27 -0.80
CA GLY A 147 -12.16 -11.50 -1.17
C GLY A 147 -11.85 -10.11 -1.74
N ALA A 148 -12.51 -9.74 -2.83
CA ALA A 148 -12.43 -8.38 -3.36
C ALA A 148 -13.11 -7.37 -2.43
N ASN A 149 -12.64 -6.11 -2.44
CA ASN A 149 -13.20 -5.01 -1.65
C ASN A 149 -13.19 -5.24 -0.13
N ARG A 150 -12.28 -6.07 0.37
CA ARG A 150 -12.08 -6.27 1.81
C ARG A 150 -11.09 -5.25 2.35
N SER A 151 -11.21 -4.98 3.64
CA SER A 151 -10.28 -4.16 4.41
C SER A 151 -10.34 -4.61 5.86
N GLY A 152 -9.30 -4.31 6.61
CA GLY A 152 -9.23 -4.61 8.03
C GLY A 152 -8.10 -3.83 8.67
N ASP A 153 -7.95 -4.05 9.97
CA ASP A 153 -6.92 -3.38 10.75
C ASP A 153 -5.56 -4.04 10.51
N LEU A 154 -4.54 -3.20 10.44
CA LEU A 154 -3.15 -3.60 10.39
C LEU A 154 -2.56 -3.40 11.79
N VAL A 155 -2.14 -4.49 12.42
CA VAL A 155 -1.54 -4.46 13.75
C VAL A 155 -0.05 -4.79 13.70
N VAL A 156 0.68 -4.25 14.67
CA VAL A 156 2.08 -4.57 14.89
C VAL A 156 2.22 -5.85 15.69
N GLY A 157 3.09 -6.73 15.21
CA GLY A 157 3.38 -8.01 15.84
C GLY A 157 2.19 -8.97 15.82
N GLU A 158 1.94 -9.60 16.96
CA GLU A 158 0.92 -10.63 17.12
C GLU A 158 -0.51 -10.05 17.06
N PRO A 159 -1.52 -10.83 16.59
CA PRO A 159 -2.90 -10.37 16.45
C PRO A 159 -3.54 -9.84 17.74
N ASP A 160 -3.08 -10.28 18.90
CA ASP A 160 -3.57 -9.91 20.23
C ASP A 160 -2.86 -8.69 20.84
N SER A 161 -1.88 -8.11 20.14
CA SER A 161 -1.08 -6.98 20.62
C SER A 161 -1.88 -5.70 20.86
N ASN A 162 -3.14 -5.64 20.41
CA ASN A 162 -4.02 -4.45 20.38
C ASN A 162 -3.37 -3.21 19.75
N SER A 163 -2.29 -3.39 19.01
CA SER A 163 -1.42 -2.31 18.51
C SER A 163 -1.74 -2.00 17.06
N VAL A 164 -2.93 -1.45 16.82
CA VAL A 164 -3.37 -1.00 15.49
C VAL A 164 -2.54 0.21 15.07
N ILE A 165 -1.96 0.16 13.86
CA ILE A 165 -1.15 1.24 13.27
C ILE A 165 -1.78 1.87 12.04
N GLY A 166 -2.79 1.23 11.47
CA GLY A 166 -3.56 1.70 10.32
C GLY A 166 -4.41 0.60 9.72
N GLN A 167 -4.73 0.71 8.43
CA GLN A 167 -5.58 -0.27 7.73
C GLN A 167 -4.90 -0.90 6.53
N TRP A 168 -5.30 -2.14 6.23
CA TRP A 168 -5.05 -2.78 4.95
C TRP A 168 -6.34 -2.79 4.10
N ARG A 169 -6.20 -2.82 2.77
CA ARG A 169 -7.35 -2.98 1.88
C ARG A 169 -7.01 -3.73 0.60
N VAL A 170 -7.97 -4.51 0.11
CA VAL A 170 -7.93 -5.06 -1.24
C VAL A 170 -8.35 -3.99 -2.23
N VAL A 171 -7.45 -3.68 -3.16
CA VAL A 171 -7.75 -2.77 -4.27
C VAL A 171 -8.02 -3.57 -5.54
N PRO A 172 -8.98 -3.14 -6.37
CA PRO A 172 -9.08 -3.65 -7.73
C PRO A 172 -7.77 -3.43 -8.47
N ALA A 173 -7.39 -4.37 -9.34
CA ALA A 173 -6.29 -4.11 -10.26
C ALA A 173 -6.55 -2.79 -11.01
N PRO A 174 -5.54 -1.93 -11.18
CA PRO A 174 -5.71 -0.71 -11.96
C PRO A 174 -6.23 -1.10 -13.35
N SER A 175 -7.43 -0.64 -13.69
CA SER A 175 -8.03 -1.04 -14.96
C SER A 175 -7.13 -0.57 -16.10
N THR A 176 -6.90 -1.44 -17.09
CA THR A 176 -6.17 -1.10 -18.32
C THR A 176 -6.74 0.14 -18.99
N ALA A 177 -8.05 0.39 -18.85
CA ALA A 177 -8.72 1.61 -19.31
C ALA A 177 -8.21 2.88 -18.62
N VAL A 178 -7.97 2.87 -17.30
CA VAL A 178 -7.41 4.02 -16.56
C VAL A 178 -5.95 4.26 -16.95
N LEU A 179 -5.15 3.20 -17.13
CA LEU A 179 -3.77 3.31 -17.61
C LEU A 179 -3.70 3.83 -19.05
N LEU A 180 -4.58 3.37 -19.93
CA LEU A 180 -4.73 3.89 -21.30
C LEU A 180 -5.15 5.36 -21.31
N ALA A 181 -6.11 5.75 -20.47
CA ALA A 181 -6.55 7.13 -20.36
C ALA A 181 -5.44 8.06 -19.85
N LEU A 182 -4.67 7.64 -18.84
CA LEU A 182 -3.49 8.34 -18.34
C LEU A 182 -2.39 8.44 -19.41
N GLY A 183 -2.13 7.36 -20.14
CA GLY A 183 -1.20 7.35 -21.27
C GLY A 183 -1.61 8.32 -22.38
N LEU A 184 -2.89 8.36 -22.75
CA LEU A 184 -3.42 9.28 -23.76
C LEU A 184 -3.33 10.75 -23.29
N LEU A 185 -3.55 11.02 -22.01
CA LEU A 185 -3.40 12.36 -21.41
C LEU A 185 -1.95 12.86 -21.49
N LEU A 186 -0.97 12.00 -21.22
CA LEU A 186 0.45 12.33 -21.33
C LEU A 186 0.87 12.61 -22.78
N VAL A 187 0.38 11.82 -23.74
CA VAL A 187 0.63 12.05 -25.17
C VAL A 187 0.02 13.37 -25.62
N ALA A 188 -1.22 13.68 -25.23
CA ALA A 188 -1.87 14.94 -25.55
C ALA A 188 -1.15 16.16 -24.96
N ALA A 189 -0.66 16.06 -23.71
CA ALA A 189 0.13 17.11 -23.07
C ALA A 189 1.51 17.32 -23.73
N GLY A 190 2.14 16.25 -24.22
CA GLY A 190 3.40 16.30 -24.96
C GLY A 190 3.27 16.96 -26.34
N VAL A 191 2.16 16.71 -27.05
CA VAL A 191 1.87 17.31 -28.37
C VAL A 191 1.59 18.81 -28.25
N GLY A 192 0.96 19.27 -27.16
CA GLY A 192 0.67 20.70 -26.93
C GLY A 192 1.88 21.60 -26.73
N ARG A 193 3.04 21.07 -26.31
CA ARG A 193 4.26 21.87 -26.04
C ARG A 193 5.14 22.15 -27.27
N ARG A 194 4.88 21.52 -28.43
CA ARG A 194 5.68 21.75 -29.66
C ARG A 194 5.16 22.90 -30.54
N GLY A 195 4.03 23.52 -30.21
CA GLY A 195 3.38 24.53 -31.07
C GLY A 195 3.83 25.99 -30.90
N SER A 196 4.63 26.33 -29.88
CA SER A 196 4.91 27.75 -29.53
C SER A 196 6.40 28.08 -29.58
N ARG A 197 7.00 28.06 -30.77
CA ARG A 197 8.22 28.85 -31.04
C ARG A 197 7.82 30.11 -31.80
N VAL A 198 7.57 31.18 -31.04
CA VAL A 198 7.42 32.54 -31.58
C VAL A 198 8.81 33.00 -32.05
N ILE A 199 8.98 33.19 -33.35
CA ILE A 199 10.18 33.80 -33.95
C ILE A 199 10.12 35.30 -33.64
N TYR A 200 10.91 35.76 -32.67
CA TYR A 200 11.14 37.20 -32.48
C TYR A 200 12.05 37.71 -33.61
N MET A 201 11.47 38.35 -34.63
CA MET A 201 12.25 39.15 -35.58
C MET A 201 12.59 40.50 -34.92
N ARG A 202 13.87 40.67 -34.59
CA ARG A 202 14.44 41.90 -34.05
C ARG A 202 14.67 42.88 -35.21
N SER A 203 13.82 43.88 -35.38
CA SER A 203 14.07 44.99 -36.31
C SER A 203 15.21 45.86 -35.78
N LYS A 204 16.28 46.00 -36.56
CA LYS A 204 17.34 46.99 -36.32
C LYS A 204 16.78 48.40 -36.59
N PRO A 205 17.08 49.41 -35.77
CA PRO A 205 16.84 50.80 -36.15
C PRO A 205 17.88 51.22 -37.20
N LEU A 206 17.40 51.90 -38.24
CA LEU A 206 18.21 52.63 -39.20
C LEU A 206 18.40 54.07 -38.69
N GLY A 207 19.66 54.52 -38.71
CA GLY A 207 20.07 55.92 -38.90
C GLY A 207 19.65 56.93 -37.86
#